data_AF-A0A927X4M5-F1
#
_entry.id   AF-A0A927X4M5-F1
#
_cell.length_a   1.000
_cell.length_b   1.000
_cell.length_c   1.000
_cell.angle_alpha   90.00
_cell.angle_beta   90.00
_cell.angle_gamma   90.00
#
_symmetry.space_group_name_H-M   'P 1'
#
loop_
_entity.id
_entity.type
_entity.pdbx_description
1 polymer ?
#
loop_
_entity_poly.entity_id
_entity_poly.type
_entity_poly.pdbx_seq_one_letter_code
_entity_poly.pdbx_strand_id
1 'polypeptide(L)'
;MKNKKLVLENGQVFEGVGFGSNNEAIAELVFNTAVVGYQEILSDPSNCHQIVCMAYPVIGNYGLTDEDYESKSITVSGVIVREYNDNPSNFRFTHKLGEVMDENGVPGIAEVDTRQIVRIIRDNGTMKALICDINKPMDECMSMLKSYESPKNMVQIVSSKKVWHSRTTNPIFNVVVIDCGIKKSLVKMLNNCSCNVIVVPYNMPAEEIIKFKPNGLFISDGPGNPSDVTEVISLVKEMKGKLPILGVGLGQEIIGLAYGAKVFKQKAGHNGCNLPVRNVKTGKIEITNQNDLYALDIESLKNTGLEITHVNVLDGIPEGIEDVKNSIIAIQYNPSDVVEKDEFVFNRFTSLMKKFGGK
;
A
#
# COMPACT_ATOMS: atom_id res chain seq x y z
N MET A 1 2.00 23.07 -25.20
CA MET A 1 1.12 24.07 -24.52
C MET A 1 0.47 23.38 -23.34
N LYS A 2 0.29 24.07 -22.21
CA LYS A 2 -0.44 23.53 -21.07
C LYS A 2 -1.90 23.29 -21.44
N ASN A 3 -2.44 22.13 -21.08
CA ASN A 3 -3.79 21.68 -21.44
C ASN A 3 -4.54 21.03 -20.28
N LYS A 4 -3.87 20.79 -19.13
CA LYS A 4 -4.51 20.30 -17.91
C LYS A 4 -4.20 21.21 -16.73
N LYS A 5 -5.05 21.12 -15.71
CA LYS A 5 -4.77 21.69 -14.40
C LYS A 5 -5.11 20.73 -13.26
N LEU A 6 -4.35 20.87 -12.18
CA LEU A 6 -4.61 20.28 -10.88
C LEU A 6 -5.28 21.33 -10.00
N VAL A 7 -6.43 21.01 -9.41
CA VAL A 7 -7.11 21.85 -8.43
C VAL A 7 -7.13 21.13 -7.09
N LEU A 8 -6.66 21.78 -6.04
CA LEU A 8 -6.65 21.25 -4.68
C LEU A 8 -7.89 21.69 -3.91
N GLU A 9 -8.30 20.91 -2.91
CA GLU A 9 -9.43 21.23 -2.01
C GLU A 9 -9.31 22.60 -1.32
N ASN A 10 -8.08 23.07 -1.11
CA ASN A 10 -7.80 24.39 -0.54
C ASN A 10 -7.86 25.55 -1.56
N GLY A 11 -8.22 25.27 -2.82
CA GLY A 11 -8.38 26.24 -3.90
C GLY A 11 -7.12 26.57 -4.69
N GLN A 12 -5.97 25.97 -4.36
CA GLN A 12 -4.75 26.16 -5.16
C GLN A 12 -4.85 25.45 -6.51
N VAL A 13 -4.26 26.05 -7.54
CA VAL A 13 -4.30 25.56 -8.92
C VAL A 13 -2.89 25.45 -9.49
N PHE A 14 -2.61 24.33 -10.18
CA PHE A 14 -1.36 24.09 -10.89
C PHE A 14 -1.65 23.72 -12.33
N GLU A 15 -1.28 24.60 -13.26
CA GLU A 15 -1.41 24.33 -14.69
C GLU A 15 -0.20 23.57 -15.22
N GLY A 16 -0.44 22.58 -16.05
CA GLY A 16 0.60 21.70 -16.57
C GLY A 16 0.24 21.09 -17.92
N VAL A 17 1.07 20.13 -18.35
CA VAL A 17 0.89 19.39 -19.58
C VAL A 17 0.35 18.00 -19.24
N GLY A 18 -0.77 17.63 -19.81
CA GLY A 18 -1.37 16.32 -19.64
C GLY A 18 -0.57 15.23 -20.35
N PHE A 19 -0.49 14.07 -19.72
CA PHE A 19 -0.01 12.81 -20.31
C PHE A 19 -0.87 11.66 -19.79
N GLY A 20 -0.76 10.47 -20.39
CA GLY A 20 -1.70 9.39 -20.11
C GLY A 20 -3.11 9.74 -20.57
N SER A 21 -4.12 9.30 -19.81
CA SER A 21 -5.51 9.47 -20.21
C SER A 21 -5.99 10.92 -20.21
N ASN A 22 -6.90 11.25 -21.13
CA ASN A 22 -7.63 12.52 -21.15
C ASN A 22 -8.79 12.57 -20.13
N ASN A 23 -9.06 11.48 -19.40
CA ASN A 23 -10.05 11.46 -18.34
C ASN A 23 -9.78 12.52 -17.26
N GLU A 24 -10.83 12.87 -16.53
CA GLU A 24 -10.72 13.60 -15.28
C GLU A 24 -10.56 12.62 -14.12
N ALA A 25 -9.85 13.05 -13.08
CA ALA A 25 -9.68 12.26 -11.88
C ALA A 25 -9.83 13.12 -10.65
N ILE A 26 -10.66 12.66 -9.72
CA ILE A 26 -10.81 13.24 -8.40
C ILE A 26 -10.55 12.17 -7.35
N ALA A 27 -9.65 12.45 -6.43
CA ALA A 27 -9.18 11.50 -5.43
C ALA A 27 -8.45 12.22 -4.29
N GLU A 28 -8.08 11.46 -3.27
CA GLU A 28 -7.15 11.94 -2.25
C GLU A 28 -5.74 12.09 -2.83
N LEU A 29 -5.12 13.25 -2.59
CA LEU A 29 -3.77 13.56 -3.04
C LEU A 29 -2.75 13.15 -1.98
N VAL A 30 -1.83 12.28 -2.41
CA VAL A 30 -0.66 11.86 -1.65
C VAL A 30 0.61 12.24 -2.40
N PHE A 31 1.76 12.17 -1.74
CA PHE A 31 3.05 12.24 -2.43
C PHE A 31 3.88 11.01 -2.10
N ASN A 32 4.80 10.64 -2.99
CA ASN A 32 5.75 9.57 -2.74
C ASN A 32 7.19 10.06 -2.97
N THR A 33 8.09 9.78 -2.03
CA THR A 33 9.50 10.24 -2.07
C THR A 33 10.45 9.30 -2.82
N ALA A 34 9.96 8.16 -3.31
CA ALA A 34 10.79 7.20 -4.03
C ALA A 34 11.40 7.82 -5.29
N VAL A 35 12.70 7.60 -5.46
CA VAL A 35 13.48 8.11 -6.61
C VAL A 35 13.51 7.14 -7.79
N VAL A 36 13.10 5.91 -7.55
CA VAL A 36 12.90 4.82 -8.51
C VAL A 36 11.64 4.05 -8.08
N GLY A 37 11.16 3.15 -8.92
CA GLY A 37 10.01 2.31 -8.59
C GLY A 37 8.65 2.90 -8.98
N TYR A 38 8.59 3.83 -9.94
CA TYR A 38 7.32 4.48 -10.31
C TYR A 38 6.31 3.49 -10.93
N GLN A 39 6.75 2.36 -11.48
CA GLN A 39 5.86 1.33 -12.02
C GLN A 39 5.21 0.52 -10.89
N GLU A 40 6.01 0.16 -9.91
CA GLU A 40 5.62 -0.54 -8.70
C GLU A 40 4.60 0.32 -7.94
N ILE A 41 4.86 1.63 -7.80
CA ILE A 41 3.91 2.61 -7.24
C ILE A 41 2.63 2.70 -8.07
N LEU A 42 2.73 2.81 -9.39
CA LEU A 42 1.57 2.87 -10.30
C LEU A 42 0.65 1.65 -10.14
N SER A 43 1.24 0.49 -9.89
CA SER A 43 0.55 -0.81 -9.80
C SER A 43 0.33 -1.32 -8.38
N ASP A 44 0.71 -0.56 -7.35
CA ASP A 44 0.45 -0.87 -5.95
C ASP A 44 -1.05 -0.68 -5.65
N PRO A 45 -1.77 -1.74 -5.25
CA PRO A 45 -3.19 -1.65 -4.88
C PRO A 45 -3.46 -0.67 -3.74
N SER A 46 -2.48 -0.36 -2.88
CA SER A 46 -2.65 0.61 -1.78
C SER A 46 -2.91 2.03 -2.29
N ASN A 47 -2.54 2.34 -3.54
CA ASN A 47 -2.83 3.63 -4.20
C ASN A 47 -4.24 3.70 -4.83
N CYS A 48 -5.09 2.69 -4.60
CA CYS A 48 -6.47 2.70 -5.10
C CYS A 48 -7.19 3.98 -4.68
N HIS A 49 -7.80 4.69 -5.64
CA HIS A 49 -8.49 5.96 -5.40
C HIS A 49 -7.61 7.06 -4.78
N GLN A 50 -6.32 7.08 -5.14
CA GLN A 50 -5.40 8.16 -4.81
C GLN A 50 -4.81 8.80 -6.07
N ILE A 51 -4.51 10.09 -6.02
CA ILE A 51 -3.63 10.76 -6.98
C ILE A 51 -2.24 10.85 -6.33
N VAL A 52 -1.22 10.33 -7.00
CA VAL A 52 0.14 10.26 -6.46
C VAL A 52 1.01 11.36 -7.06
N CYS A 53 1.55 12.24 -6.21
CA CYS A 53 2.57 13.21 -6.58
C CYS A 53 3.98 12.64 -6.39
N MET A 54 4.71 12.46 -7.49
CA MET A 54 6.09 12.00 -7.46
C MET A 54 7.00 13.14 -7.03
N ALA A 55 7.74 12.95 -5.93
CA ALA A 55 8.68 13.95 -5.45
C ALA A 55 9.94 14.01 -6.32
N TYR A 56 10.39 12.86 -6.84
CA TYR A 56 11.51 12.81 -7.78
C TYR A 56 11.09 13.44 -9.12
N PRO A 57 11.90 14.36 -9.68
CA PRO A 57 11.41 15.24 -10.74
C PRO A 57 11.18 14.55 -12.09
N VAL A 58 12.01 13.56 -12.46
CA VAL A 58 11.98 12.95 -13.80
C VAL A 58 11.36 11.57 -13.72
N ILE A 59 10.19 11.39 -14.33
CA ILE A 59 9.41 10.14 -14.29
C ILE A 59 9.17 9.62 -15.71
N GLY A 60 9.28 8.30 -15.90
CA GLY A 60 9.19 7.64 -17.22
C GLY A 60 10.54 7.35 -17.88
N ASN A 61 11.65 7.79 -17.28
CA ASN A 61 13.00 7.70 -17.84
C ASN A 61 13.49 6.27 -18.16
N TYR A 62 12.97 5.23 -17.51
CA TYR A 62 13.34 3.84 -17.77
C TYR A 62 12.18 3.00 -18.34
N GLY A 63 11.07 3.63 -18.72
CA GLY A 63 9.87 2.97 -19.25
C GLY A 63 9.24 2.02 -18.24
N LEU A 64 8.50 1.03 -18.74
CA LEU A 64 7.86 -0.04 -17.96
C LEU A 64 8.26 -1.41 -18.50
N THR A 65 8.17 -2.45 -17.67
CA THR A 65 8.46 -3.85 -18.02
C THR A 65 7.47 -4.81 -17.35
N ASP A 66 7.20 -5.97 -17.94
CA ASP A 66 6.13 -6.86 -17.44
C ASP A 66 6.38 -7.42 -16.03
N GLU A 67 7.64 -7.50 -15.59
CA GLU A 67 7.98 -8.11 -14.30
C GLU A 67 7.84 -7.16 -13.09
N ASP A 68 7.84 -5.85 -13.31
CA ASP A 68 7.86 -4.84 -12.23
C ASP A 68 6.44 -4.39 -11.82
N TYR A 69 5.39 -5.03 -12.35
CA TYR A 69 4.02 -4.81 -11.91
C TYR A 69 3.72 -5.51 -10.59
N GLU A 70 3.35 -4.77 -9.56
CA GLU A 70 2.97 -5.28 -8.24
C GLU A 70 1.55 -5.87 -8.20
N SER A 71 0.69 -5.53 -9.15
CA SER A 71 -0.62 -6.15 -9.31
C SER A 71 -1.00 -6.29 -10.79
N LYS A 72 -2.18 -6.84 -11.07
CA LYS A 72 -2.69 -6.94 -12.44
C LYS A 72 -3.46 -5.70 -12.89
N SER A 73 -3.90 -4.87 -11.95
CA SER A 73 -4.83 -3.78 -12.21
C SER A 73 -4.25 -2.48 -11.67
N ILE A 74 -4.14 -1.48 -12.53
CA ILE A 74 -3.75 -0.14 -12.12
C ILE A 74 -4.99 0.54 -11.53
N THR A 75 -4.92 0.91 -10.25
CA THR A 75 -6.06 1.47 -9.50
C THR A 75 -5.81 2.88 -8.96
N VAL A 76 -4.61 3.41 -9.18
CA VAL A 76 -4.30 4.82 -8.94
C VAL A 76 -5.16 5.70 -9.83
N SER A 77 -5.66 6.80 -9.29
CA SER A 77 -6.56 7.71 -10.00
C SER A 77 -5.82 8.76 -10.82
N GLY A 78 -4.55 9.02 -10.54
CA GLY A 78 -3.75 9.92 -11.36
C GLY A 78 -2.32 10.07 -10.87
N VAL A 79 -1.46 10.61 -11.73
CA VAL A 79 -0.03 10.80 -11.43
C VAL A 79 0.38 12.24 -11.71
N ILE A 80 1.10 12.84 -10.77
CA ILE A 80 1.61 14.21 -10.85
C ILE A 80 3.12 14.15 -10.86
N VAL A 81 3.73 14.78 -11.87
CA VAL A 81 5.20 14.77 -12.04
C VAL A 81 5.72 16.16 -12.37
N ARG A 82 7.01 16.40 -12.12
CA ARG A 82 7.66 17.64 -12.55
C ARG A 82 8.00 17.58 -14.04
N GLU A 83 8.65 16.50 -14.46
CA GLU A 83 9.08 16.25 -15.83
C GLU A 83 8.67 14.82 -16.23
N TYR A 84 7.92 14.71 -17.31
CA TYR A 84 7.57 13.43 -17.91
C TYR A 84 8.51 13.13 -19.08
N ASN A 85 9.19 11.98 -19.02
CA ASN A 85 10.05 11.51 -20.09
C ASN A 85 9.36 10.40 -20.89
N ASP A 86 8.99 10.70 -22.12
CA ASP A 86 8.35 9.77 -23.06
C ASP A 86 9.35 8.98 -23.95
N ASN A 87 10.65 9.17 -23.72
CA ASN A 87 11.75 8.51 -24.42
C ASN A 87 12.54 7.64 -23.43
N PRO A 88 11.99 6.51 -22.98
CA PRO A 88 12.63 5.66 -21.98
C PRO A 88 13.94 5.06 -22.48
N SER A 89 14.90 4.88 -21.56
CA SER A 89 16.20 4.26 -21.84
C SER A 89 16.56 3.25 -20.76
N ASN A 90 16.17 2.00 -20.99
CA ASN A 90 16.51 0.85 -20.14
C ASN A 90 16.43 -0.43 -20.99
N PHE A 91 17.36 -1.37 -20.82
CA PHE A 91 17.36 -2.60 -21.62
C PHE A 91 16.12 -3.49 -21.40
N ARG A 92 15.38 -3.29 -20.30
CA ARG A 92 14.15 -4.03 -19.96
C ARG A 92 12.87 -3.37 -20.48
N PHE A 93 12.90 -2.10 -20.92
CA PHE A 93 11.63 -1.41 -21.18
C PHE A 93 10.90 -2.05 -22.37
N THR A 94 9.60 -2.29 -22.19
CA THR A 94 8.70 -2.81 -23.22
C THR A 94 7.57 -1.83 -23.56
N HIS A 95 7.21 -0.96 -22.61
CA HIS A 95 6.13 0.03 -22.77
C HIS A 95 6.52 1.40 -22.23
N LYS A 96 5.86 2.46 -22.74
CA LYS A 96 5.95 3.79 -22.15
C LYS A 96 4.94 3.95 -21.02
N LEU A 97 5.29 4.77 -20.03
CA LEU A 97 4.40 5.06 -18.91
C LEU A 97 3.08 5.70 -19.36
N GLY A 98 3.14 6.69 -20.25
CA GLY A 98 1.96 7.37 -20.77
C GLY A 98 1.01 6.46 -21.54
N GLU A 99 1.53 5.49 -22.29
CA GLU A 99 0.72 4.51 -23.03
C GLU A 99 -0.08 3.64 -22.07
N VAL A 100 0.59 3.05 -21.07
CA VAL A 100 -0.07 2.20 -20.06
C VAL A 100 -1.08 3.01 -19.23
N MET A 101 -0.77 4.26 -18.90
CA MET A 101 -1.70 5.14 -18.19
C MET A 101 -2.95 5.46 -19.04
N ASP A 102 -2.80 5.71 -20.33
CA ASP A 102 -3.93 5.94 -21.24
C ASP A 102 -4.82 4.70 -21.37
N GLU A 103 -4.21 3.52 -21.57
CA GLU A 103 -4.92 2.23 -21.64
C GLU A 103 -5.74 1.92 -20.39
N ASN A 104 -5.28 2.36 -19.22
CA ASN A 104 -5.96 2.16 -17.93
C ASN A 104 -6.84 3.35 -17.52
N GLY A 105 -6.99 4.36 -18.37
CA GLY A 105 -7.84 5.52 -18.09
C GLY A 105 -7.31 6.44 -16.98
N VAL A 106 -6.01 6.37 -16.68
CA VAL A 106 -5.33 7.14 -15.62
C VAL A 106 -4.75 8.43 -16.20
N PRO A 107 -5.24 9.61 -15.80
CA PRO A 107 -4.67 10.88 -16.22
C PRO A 107 -3.38 11.22 -15.47
N GLY A 108 -2.43 11.79 -16.21
CA GLY A 108 -1.21 12.39 -15.69
C GLY A 108 -1.16 13.90 -15.92
N ILE A 109 -0.45 14.63 -15.05
CA ILE A 109 -0.11 16.04 -15.26
C ILE A 109 1.39 16.27 -14.95
N ALA A 110 2.09 16.84 -15.93
CA ALA A 110 3.51 17.19 -15.88
C ALA A 110 3.70 18.71 -15.85
N GLU A 111 4.95 19.16 -15.67
CA GLU A 111 5.36 20.58 -15.64
C GLU A 111 4.78 21.39 -14.47
N VAL A 112 4.30 20.71 -13.42
CA VAL A 112 3.86 21.37 -12.18
C VAL A 112 5.01 21.44 -11.16
N ASP A 113 4.89 22.33 -10.18
CA ASP A 113 5.84 22.41 -9.07
C ASP A 113 5.51 21.33 -8.02
N THR A 114 5.98 20.11 -8.26
CA THR A 114 5.78 18.98 -7.32
C THR A 114 6.37 19.25 -5.95
N ARG A 115 7.44 20.06 -5.85
CA ARG A 115 8.02 20.44 -4.54
C ARG A 115 7.07 21.34 -3.76
N GLN A 116 6.41 22.28 -4.41
CA GLN A 116 5.37 23.10 -3.78
C GLN A 116 4.19 22.22 -3.31
N ILE A 117 3.73 21.28 -4.15
CA ILE A 117 2.65 20.34 -3.82
C ILE A 117 3.00 19.48 -2.61
N VAL A 118 4.20 18.87 -2.59
CA VAL A 118 4.68 18.06 -1.45
C VAL A 118 4.69 18.87 -0.16
N ARG A 119 5.13 20.13 -0.20
CA ARG A 119 5.12 21.02 0.99
C ARG A 119 3.70 21.30 1.48
N ILE A 120 2.76 21.52 0.56
CA ILE A 120 1.34 21.73 0.91
C ILE A 120 0.78 20.51 1.64
N ILE A 121 1.01 19.30 1.12
CA ILE A 121 0.54 18.06 1.74
C ILE A 121 1.21 17.84 3.11
N ARG A 122 2.52 18.07 3.21
CA ARG A 122 3.24 17.96 4.50
C ARG A 122 2.69 18.94 5.55
N ASP A 123 2.44 20.18 5.15
CA ASP A 123 2.10 21.28 6.07
C ASP A 123 0.60 21.30 6.43
N ASN A 124 -0.29 20.85 5.54
CA ASN A 124 -1.75 20.89 5.73
C ASN A 124 -2.40 19.51 5.86
N GLY A 125 -1.66 18.45 5.52
CA GLY A 125 -2.16 17.10 5.42
C GLY A 125 -2.64 16.74 4.01
N THR A 126 -3.00 15.48 3.82
CA THR A 126 -3.63 15.01 2.58
C THR A 126 -4.96 15.73 2.36
N MET A 127 -5.32 15.91 1.10
CA MET A 127 -6.52 16.65 0.70
C MET A 127 -7.03 16.13 -0.63
N LYS A 128 -8.27 16.47 -0.99
CA LYS A 128 -8.79 16.09 -2.30
C LYS A 128 -8.11 16.91 -3.39
N ALA A 129 -7.89 16.29 -4.55
CA ALA A 129 -7.43 16.96 -5.73
C ALA A 129 -8.19 16.49 -6.98
N LEU A 130 -8.30 17.39 -7.95
CA LEU A 130 -8.93 17.17 -9.25
C LEU A 130 -7.93 17.45 -10.36
N ILE A 131 -7.66 16.45 -11.21
CA ILE A 131 -7.00 16.63 -12.50
C ILE A 131 -8.09 16.78 -13.56
N CYS A 132 -8.09 17.90 -14.28
CA CYS A 132 -9.11 18.20 -15.29
C CYS A 132 -8.56 19.04 -16.45
N ASP A 133 -9.39 19.29 -17.46
CA ASP A 133 -9.08 20.22 -18.56
C ASP A 133 -8.78 21.62 -18.02
N ILE A 134 -7.80 22.30 -18.64
CA ILE A 134 -7.38 23.63 -18.21
C ILE A 134 -8.52 24.66 -18.22
N ASN A 135 -9.48 24.52 -19.14
CA ASN A 135 -10.60 25.45 -19.33
C ASN A 135 -11.80 25.18 -18.42
N LYS A 136 -11.81 24.09 -17.64
CA LYS A 136 -12.94 23.79 -16.75
C LYS A 136 -13.18 24.95 -15.75
N PRO A 137 -14.39 25.48 -15.58
CA PRO A 137 -14.63 26.58 -14.65
C PRO A 137 -14.24 26.24 -13.20
N MET A 138 -13.62 27.18 -12.49
CA MET A 138 -13.13 26.94 -11.11
C MET A 138 -14.27 26.61 -10.14
N ASP A 139 -15.45 27.23 -10.30
CA ASP A 139 -16.61 26.94 -9.45
C ASP A 139 -17.10 25.49 -9.62
N GLU A 140 -17.01 24.94 -10.83
CA GLU A 140 -17.32 23.52 -11.10
C GLU A 140 -16.29 22.62 -10.41
N CYS A 141 -14.99 22.92 -10.56
CA CYS A 141 -13.91 22.17 -9.89
C CYS A 141 -14.11 22.13 -8.37
N MET A 142 -14.39 23.28 -7.75
CA MET A 142 -14.59 23.37 -6.31
C MET A 142 -15.89 22.68 -5.86
N SER A 143 -16.94 22.69 -6.69
CA SER A 143 -18.15 21.93 -6.42
C SER A 143 -17.87 20.42 -6.41
N MET A 144 -17.15 19.91 -7.41
CA MET A 144 -16.76 18.50 -7.51
C MET A 144 -15.92 18.06 -6.29
N LEU A 145 -14.94 18.88 -5.89
CA LEU A 145 -14.10 18.63 -4.71
C LEU A 145 -14.90 18.55 -3.42
N LYS A 146 -15.87 19.47 -3.24
CA LYS A 146 -16.73 19.48 -2.05
C LYS A 146 -17.67 18.27 -2.00
N SER A 147 -18.25 17.88 -3.13
CA SER A 147 -19.20 16.76 -3.20
C SER A 147 -18.55 15.39 -3.23
N TYR A 148 -17.26 15.29 -3.51
CA TYR A 148 -16.57 14.01 -3.61
C TYR A 148 -16.42 13.35 -2.25
N GLU A 149 -16.87 12.10 -2.15
CA GLU A 149 -16.65 11.22 -1.01
C GLU A 149 -15.73 10.08 -1.43
N SER A 150 -14.65 9.87 -0.68
CA SER A 150 -13.74 8.76 -0.95
C SER A 150 -14.47 7.41 -0.79
N PRO A 151 -14.29 6.47 -1.72
CA PRO A 151 -14.90 5.14 -1.63
C PRO A 151 -14.48 4.41 -0.34
N LYS A 152 -15.44 3.78 0.34
CA LYS A 152 -15.17 2.95 1.55
C LYS A 152 -14.87 1.49 1.23
N ASN A 153 -15.14 1.06 0.00
CA ASN A 153 -15.03 -0.32 -0.44
C ASN A 153 -13.73 -0.57 -1.25
N MET A 154 -12.66 0.19 -1.01
CA MET A 154 -11.42 0.08 -1.80
C MET A 154 -10.82 -1.33 -1.75
N VAL A 155 -10.81 -1.98 -0.58
CA VAL A 155 -10.41 -3.40 -0.43
C VAL A 155 -11.26 -4.32 -1.31
N GLN A 156 -12.58 -4.12 -1.35
CA GLN A 156 -13.46 -4.90 -2.22
C GLN A 156 -13.14 -4.68 -3.70
N ILE A 157 -12.72 -3.48 -4.10
CA ILE A 157 -12.33 -3.16 -5.48
C ILE A 157 -11.08 -3.96 -5.87
N VAL A 158 -10.01 -3.89 -5.05
CA VAL A 158 -8.71 -4.49 -5.38
C VAL A 158 -8.60 -5.98 -5.09
N SER A 159 -9.40 -6.50 -4.16
CA SER A 159 -9.34 -7.92 -3.77
C SER A 159 -9.72 -8.85 -4.93
N SER A 160 -8.98 -9.95 -5.05
CA SER A 160 -9.28 -11.02 -5.99
C SER A 160 -10.72 -11.52 -5.86
N LYS A 161 -11.34 -11.83 -7.01
CA LYS A 161 -12.70 -12.41 -7.06
C LYS A 161 -12.72 -13.93 -6.94
N LYS A 162 -11.55 -14.57 -7.07
CA LYS A 162 -11.41 -16.04 -7.06
C LYS A 162 -10.20 -16.44 -6.24
N VAL A 163 -10.26 -17.63 -5.67
CA VAL A 163 -9.08 -18.28 -5.10
C VAL A 163 -8.05 -18.51 -6.22
N TRP A 164 -6.80 -18.18 -5.96
CA TRP A 164 -5.69 -18.52 -6.84
C TRP A 164 -4.49 -19.00 -6.03
N HIS A 165 -3.64 -19.80 -6.67
CA HIS A 165 -2.52 -20.47 -6.01
C HIS A 165 -1.21 -19.98 -6.61
N SER A 166 -0.25 -19.65 -5.75
CA SER A 166 1.16 -19.49 -6.10
C SER A 166 1.91 -20.64 -5.47
N ARG A 167 2.48 -21.52 -6.30
CA ARG A 167 3.22 -22.68 -5.81
C ARG A 167 4.71 -22.36 -5.80
N THR A 168 5.40 -22.89 -4.81
CA THR A 168 6.86 -22.85 -4.74
C THR A 168 7.44 -24.25 -4.95
N THR A 169 8.72 -24.33 -5.29
CA THR A 169 9.43 -25.61 -5.37
C THR A 169 9.73 -26.12 -3.97
N ASN A 170 9.53 -27.42 -3.72
CA ASN A 170 9.74 -28.06 -2.41
C ASN A 170 9.03 -27.35 -1.23
N PRO A 171 7.69 -27.22 -1.27
CA PRO A 171 6.94 -26.49 -0.26
C PRO A 171 7.03 -27.17 1.11
N ILE A 172 7.30 -26.38 2.15
CA ILE A 172 7.31 -26.81 3.56
C ILE A 172 6.01 -26.39 4.26
N PHE A 173 5.48 -25.23 3.91
CA PHE A 173 4.28 -24.66 4.53
C PHE A 173 3.20 -24.35 3.49
N ASN A 174 1.94 -24.40 3.90
CA ASN A 174 0.81 -23.82 3.17
C ASN A 174 0.35 -22.57 3.91
N VAL A 175 0.33 -21.42 3.22
CA VAL A 175 -0.13 -20.14 3.78
C VAL A 175 -1.36 -19.69 3.01
N VAL A 176 -2.43 -19.38 3.74
CA VAL A 176 -3.58 -18.67 3.16
C VAL A 176 -3.36 -17.18 3.32
N VAL A 177 -3.46 -16.44 2.22
CA VAL A 177 -3.37 -14.97 2.17
C VAL A 177 -4.76 -14.40 2.00
N ILE A 178 -5.18 -13.54 2.92
CA ILE A 178 -6.38 -12.72 2.80
C ILE A 178 -6.03 -11.51 1.94
N ASP A 179 -6.53 -11.49 0.72
CA ASP A 179 -6.22 -10.47 -0.28
C ASP A 179 -6.99 -9.18 0.00
N CYS A 180 -6.36 -8.25 0.70
CA CYS A 180 -6.87 -6.91 0.90
C CYS A 180 -6.37 -5.92 -0.19
N GLY A 181 -5.63 -6.39 -1.19
CA GLY A 181 -4.78 -5.58 -2.07
C GLY A 181 -3.36 -6.12 -2.17
N ILE A 182 -3.21 -7.45 -2.30
CA ILE A 182 -1.92 -8.12 -2.22
C ILE A 182 -0.99 -7.71 -3.38
N LYS A 183 0.23 -7.33 -3.00
CA LYS A 183 1.36 -7.10 -3.88
C LYS A 183 2.03 -8.41 -4.32
N LYS A 184 2.43 -8.53 -5.59
CA LYS A 184 3.11 -9.72 -6.14
C LYS A 184 4.44 -9.98 -5.42
N SER A 185 5.16 -8.93 -5.03
CA SER A 185 6.39 -9.03 -4.24
C SER A 185 6.17 -9.82 -2.94
N LEU A 186 5.10 -9.53 -2.17
CA LEU A 186 4.78 -10.24 -0.93
C LEU A 186 4.52 -11.73 -1.16
N VAL A 187 3.86 -12.10 -2.26
CA VAL A 187 3.65 -13.50 -2.65
C VAL A 187 4.98 -14.18 -3.00
N LYS A 188 5.87 -13.46 -3.71
CA LYS A 188 7.21 -13.97 -4.04
C LYS A 188 8.06 -14.20 -2.79
N MET A 189 8.00 -13.32 -1.80
CA MET A 189 8.70 -13.48 -0.53
C MET A 189 8.21 -14.71 0.25
N LEU A 190 6.90 -14.93 0.33
CA LEU A 190 6.34 -16.16 0.91
C LEU A 190 6.85 -17.41 0.17
N ASN A 191 6.87 -17.38 -1.17
CA ASN A 191 7.39 -18.49 -1.98
C ASN A 191 8.88 -18.75 -1.71
N ASN A 192 9.70 -17.70 -1.56
CA ASN A 192 11.12 -17.80 -1.20
C ASN A 192 11.33 -18.46 0.17
N CYS A 193 10.40 -18.21 1.10
CA CYS A 193 10.30 -18.86 2.40
C CYS A 193 9.68 -20.28 2.35
N SER A 194 9.70 -20.95 1.19
CA SER A 194 9.16 -22.30 0.97
C SER A 194 7.67 -22.46 1.35
N CYS A 195 6.88 -21.38 1.24
CA CYS A 195 5.44 -21.44 1.42
C CYS A 195 4.73 -21.63 0.08
N ASN A 196 3.84 -22.62 -0.03
CA ASN A 196 2.76 -22.58 -1.00
C ASN A 196 1.74 -21.53 -0.57
N VAL A 197 1.40 -20.61 -1.47
CA VAL A 197 0.50 -19.51 -1.18
C VAL A 197 -0.87 -19.77 -1.82
N ILE A 198 -1.92 -19.63 -1.01
CA ILE A 198 -3.31 -19.69 -1.43
C ILE A 198 -3.91 -18.32 -1.17
N VAL A 199 -4.09 -17.53 -2.23
CA VAL A 199 -4.67 -16.20 -2.11
C VAL A 199 -6.18 -16.32 -2.23
N VAL A 200 -6.90 -15.80 -1.24
CA VAL A 200 -8.36 -15.85 -1.16
C VAL A 200 -8.94 -14.43 -1.11
N PRO A 201 -10.18 -14.22 -1.60
CA PRO A 201 -10.87 -12.94 -1.46
C PRO A 201 -10.91 -12.46 0.01
N TYR A 202 -10.89 -11.14 0.22
CA TYR A 202 -10.83 -10.53 1.55
C TYR A 202 -11.95 -11.00 2.50
N ASN A 203 -13.11 -11.34 1.94
CA ASN A 203 -14.32 -11.70 2.68
C ASN A 203 -14.56 -13.22 2.79
N MET A 204 -13.54 -14.06 2.52
CA MET A 204 -13.69 -15.51 2.66
C MET A 204 -13.92 -15.90 4.14
N PRO A 205 -14.97 -16.69 4.46
CA PRO A 205 -15.23 -17.12 5.84
C PRO A 205 -14.13 -18.01 6.41
N ALA A 206 -13.92 -17.94 7.74
CA ALA A 206 -12.95 -18.75 8.46
C ALA A 206 -13.14 -20.26 8.23
N GLU A 207 -14.39 -20.72 8.18
CA GLU A 207 -14.74 -22.12 7.93
C GLU A 207 -14.24 -22.64 6.58
N GLU A 208 -14.25 -21.80 5.54
CA GLU A 208 -13.68 -22.15 4.23
C GLU A 208 -12.16 -22.07 4.24
N ILE A 209 -11.58 -21.08 4.93
CA ILE A 209 -10.13 -20.92 5.08
C ILE A 209 -9.50 -22.16 5.72
N ILE A 210 -10.11 -22.69 6.77
CA ILE A 210 -9.60 -23.86 7.50
C ILE A 210 -9.59 -25.13 6.62
N LYS A 211 -10.49 -25.24 5.63
CA LYS A 211 -10.52 -26.40 4.70
C LYS A 211 -9.26 -26.52 3.86
N PHE A 212 -8.54 -25.41 3.62
CA PHE A 212 -7.23 -25.43 2.97
C PHE A 212 -6.11 -26.02 3.84
N LYS A 213 -6.38 -26.31 5.12
CA LYS A 213 -5.41 -26.80 6.11
C LYS A 213 -4.13 -25.93 6.15
N PRO A 214 -4.26 -24.59 6.30
CA PRO A 214 -3.11 -23.70 6.33
C PRO A 214 -2.23 -23.96 7.57
N ASN A 215 -0.93 -23.79 7.40
CA ASN A 215 0.03 -23.69 8.50
C ASN A 215 0.08 -22.28 9.10
N GLY A 216 -0.35 -21.26 8.35
CA GLY A 216 -0.42 -19.87 8.79
C GLY A 216 -1.36 -19.04 7.92
N LEU A 217 -1.82 -17.93 8.50
CA LEU A 217 -2.68 -16.94 7.84
C LEU A 217 -1.88 -15.65 7.64
N PHE A 218 -1.96 -15.08 6.44
CA PHE A 218 -1.33 -13.80 6.12
C PHE A 218 -2.40 -12.78 5.74
N ILE A 219 -2.40 -11.62 6.40
CA ILE A 219 -3.28 -10.50 6.07
C ILE A 219 -2.45 -9.49 5.28
N SER A 220 -2.81 -9.30 4.01
CA SER A 220 -2.02 -8.46 3.12
C SER A 220 -2.16 -6.98 3.43
N ASP A 221 -1.26 -6.22 2.81
CA ASP A 221 -1.43 -4.78 2.62
C ASP A 221 -2.66 -4.47 1.74
N GLY A 222 -3.05 -3.21 1.66
CA GLY A 222 -4.16 -2.75 0.84
C GLY A 222 -4.55 -1.29 1.07
N PRO A 223 -5.53 -0.80 0.31
CA PRO A 223 -5.96 0.60 0.34
C PRO A 223 -7.03 0.89 1.40
N GLY A 224 -7.23 2.18 1.65
CA GLY A 224 -8.40 2.69 2.34
C GLY A 224 -8.28 2.73 3.86
N ASN A 225 -9.41 2.99 4.54
CA ASN A 225 -9.46 3.04 5.99
C ASN A 225 -9.59 1.62 6.58
N PRO A 226 -8.69 1.20 7.48
CA PRO A 226 -8.73 -0.13 8.09
C PRO A 226 -10.05 -0.42 8.82
N SER A 227 -10.69 0.62 9.35
CA SER A 227 -11.97 0.51 10.07
C SER A 227 -13.14 0.10 9.18
N ASP A 228 -13.04 0.31 7.86
CA ASP A 228 -14.07 -0.10 6.90
C ASP A 228 -13.96 -1.59 6.53
N VAL A 229 -12.87 -2.28 6.91
CA VAL A 229 -12.57 -3.69 6.56
C VAL A 229 -13.08 -4.67 7.62
N THR A 230 -14.36 -4.54 7.97
CA THR A 230 -14.97 -5.22 9.14
C THR A 230 -14.93 -6.75 9.07
N GLU A 231 -14.99 -7.31 7.86
CA GLU A 231 -14.95 -8.75 7.60
C GLU A 231 -13.61 -9.34 8.01
N VAL A 232 -12.51 -8.68 7.63
CA VAL A 232 -11.15 -9.16 7.95
C VAL A 232 -10.84 -8.94 9.42
N ILE A 233 -11.29 -7.83 10.03
CA ILE A 233 -11.19 -7.62 11.49
C ILE A 233 -11.87 -8.78 12.24
N SER A 234 -13.07 -9.17 11.80
CA SER A 234 -13.84 -10.27 12.41
C SER A 234 -13.14 -11.61 12.22
N LEU A 235 -12.58 -11.85 11.02
CA LEU A 235 -11.78 -13.04 10.73
C LEU A 235 -10.55 -13.14 11.64
N VAL A 236 -9.80 -12.05 11.84
CA VAL A 236 -8.63 -12.06 12.74
C VAL A 236 -9.04 -12.38 14.18
N LYS A 237 -10.16 -11.82 14.67
CA LYS A 237 -10.71 -12.16 16.00
C LYS A 237 -11.02 -13.65 16.13
N GLU A 238 -11.60 -14.25 15.09
CA GLU A 238 -11.96 -15.66 15.08
C GLU A 238 -10.75 -16.60 14.96
N MET A 239 -9.73 -16.21 14.19
CA MET A 239 -8.56 -17.04 13.87
C MET A 239 -7.43 -16.90 14.89
N LYS A 240 -7.43 -15.84 15.70
CA LYS A 240 -6.47 -15.61 16.78
C LYS A 240 -6.34 -16.85 17.66
N GLY A 241 -5.11 -17.35 17.81
CA GLY A 241 -4.78 -18.52 18.62
C GLY A 241 -5.08 -19.88 17.97
N LYS A 242 -5.73 -19.91 16.80
CA LYS A 242 -5.95 -21.14 16.02
C LYS A 242 -4.83 -21.42 15.02
N LEU A 243 -4.17 -20.36 14.52
CA LEU A 243 -3.04 -20.42 13.59
C LEU A 243 -2.09 -19.24 13.88
N PRO A 244 -0.80 -19.36 13.50
CA PRO A 244 0.07 -18.20 13.36
C PRO A 244 -0.48 -17.20 12.34
N ILE A 245 -0.40 -15.92 12.66
CA ILE A 245 -0.89 -14.83 11.80
C ILE A 245 0.24 -13.82 11.55
N LEU A 246 0.43 -13.44 10.28
CA LEU A 246 1.27 -12.32 9.87
C LEU A 246 0.42 -11.23 9.21
N GLY A 247 0.56 -9.97 9.63
CA GLY A 247 -0.01 -8.81 8.94
C GLY A 247 1.06 -7.88 8.38
N VAL A 248 0.82 -7.31 7.20
CA VAL A 248 1.69 -6.30 6.56
C VAL A 248 0.84 -5.10 6.13
N GLY A 249 1.31 -3.87 6.36
CA GLY A 249 0.60 -2.64 5.99
C GLY A 249 -0.78 -2.58 6.63
N LEU A 250 -1.82 -2.48 5.79
CA LEU A 250 -3.22 -2.60 6.23
C LEU A 250 -3.46 -3.81 7.16
N GLY A 251 -2.76 -4.92 6.95
CA GLY A 251 -2.84 -6.10 7.80
C GLY A 251 -2.40 -5.88 9.25
N GLN A 252 -1.41 -5.01 9.51
CA GLN A 252 -1.03 -4.61 10.86
C GLN A 252 -2.18 -3.86 11.54
N GLU A 253 -2.77 -2.91 10.83
CA GLU A 253 -3.82 -2.04 11.35
C GLU A 253 -5.07 -2.84 11.69
N ILE A 254 -5.45 -3.77 10.80
CA ILE A 254 -6.55 -4.72 11.02
C ILE A 254 -6.30 -5.59 12.25
N ILE A 255 -5.07 -6.09 12.44
CA ILE A 255 -4.71 -6.88 13.64
C ILE A 255 -4.85 -6.01 14.90
N GLY A 256 -4.36 -4.78 14.88
CA GLY A 256 -4.54 -3.85 16.01
C GLY A 256 -6.02 -3.63 16.34
N LEU A 257 -6.86 -3.34 15.33
CA LEU A 257 -8.30 -3.18 15.49
C LEU A 257 -8.99 -4.45 16.02
N ALA A 258 -8.56 -5.63 15.56
CA ALA A 258 -9.06 -6.91 16.06
C ALA A 258 -8.80 -7.11 17.55
N TYR A 259 -7.72 -6.53 18.06
CA TYR A 259 -7.35 -6.54 19.48
C TYR A 259 -7.95 -5.36 20.29
N GLY A 260 -8.71 -4.47 19.65
CA GLY A 260 -9.36 -3.33 20.29
C GLY A 260 -8.51 -2.06 20.35
N ALA A 261 -7.39 -2.01 19.63
CA ALA A 261 -6.67 -0.76 19.39
C ALA A 261 -7.51 0.19 18.53
N LYS A 262 -7.05 1.43 18.40
CA LYS A 262 -7.61 2.44 17.49
C LYS A 262 -6.61 2.74 16.39
N VAL A 263 -7.14 3.13 15.23
CA VAL A 263 -6.35 3.74 14.15
C VAL A 263 -6.69 5.21 14.04
N PHE A 264 -5.76 6.00 13.55
CA PHE A 264 -5.98 7.40 13.17
C PHE A 264 -5.44 7.64 11.77
N LYS A 265 -6.01 8.64 11.10
CA LYS A 265 -5.49 9.10 9.81
C LYS A 265 -4.30 10.02 10.06
N GLN A 266 -3.16 9.68 9.49
CA GLN A 266 -1.95 10.49 9.55
C GLN A 266 -2.15 11.79 8.77
N LYS A 267 -1.34 12.80 9.10
CA LYS A 267 -1.39 14.08 8.40
C LYS A 267 -1.00 13.93 6.93
N ALA A 268 0.21 13.43 6.67
CA ALA A 268 0.73 13.24 5.31
C ALA A 268 0.97 11.76 4.95
N GLY A 269 0.79 10.86 5.92
CA GLY A 269 1.17 9.45 5.79
C GLY A 269 2.67 9.24 5.67
N HIS A 270 3.04 7.96 5.53
CA HIS A 270 4.39 7.53 5.22
C HIS A 270 4.42 6.94 3.82
N ASN A 271 5.02 7.67 2.88
CA ASN A 271 4.96 7.34 1.45
C ASN A 271 6.34 7.53 0.82
N GLY A 272 7.12 6.46 0.73
CA GLY A 272 8.49 6.54 0.23
C GLY A 272 9.39 5.38 0.65
N CYS A 273 10.61 5.38 0.11
CA CYS A 273 11.58 4.29 0.26
C CYS A 273 12.74 4.63 1.22
N ASN A 274 12.58 5.62 2.09
CA ASN A 274 13.65 6.16 2.92
C ASN A 274 13.27 6.34 4.41
N LEU A 275 12.27 5.59 4.88
CA LEU A 275 11.71 5.76 6.22
C LEU A 275 12.45 4.89 7.25
N PRO A 276 13.13 5.49 8.23
CA PRO A 276 13.89 4.75 9.23
C PRO A 276 12.97 4.16 10.30
N VAL A 277 13.00 2.84 10.43
CA VAL A 277 12.25 2.09 11.44
C VAL A 277 13.23 1.43 12.40
N ARG A 278 13.01 1.59 13.71
CA ARG A 278 13.84 1.01 14.76
C ARG A 278 13.13 -0.16 15.42
N ASN A 279 13.80 -1.30 15.49
CA ASN A 279 13.39 -2.41 16.34
C ASN A 279 13.63 -2.03 17.81
N VAL A 280 12.56 -2.04 18.64
CA VAL A 280 12.65 -1.56 20.02
C VAL A 280 13.42 -2.51 20.93
N LYS A 281 13.48 -3.81 20.60
CA LYS A 281 14.15 -4.84 21.41
C LYS A 281 15.65 -4.87 21.14
N THR A 282 16.07 -4.72 19.88
CA THR A 282 17.49 -4.81 19.48
C THR A 282 18.17 -3.46 19.30
N GLY A 283 17.41 -2.39 19.10
CA GLY A 283 17.93 -1.08 18.74
C GLY A 283 18.38 -0.95 17.29
N LYS A 284 18.31 -2.01 16.47
CA LYS A 284 18.64 -1.99 15.04
C LYS A 284 17.69 -1.05 14.30
N ILE A 285 18.24 -0.25 13.38
CA ILE A 285 17.48 0.63 12.49
C ILE A 285 17.56 0.08 11.07
N GLU A 286 16.43 0.06 10.39
CA GLU A 286 16.29 -0.36 8.99
C GLU A 286 15.66 0.78 8.19
N ILE A 287 16.06 0.91 6.92
CA ILE A 287 15.41 1.84 5.98
C ILE A 287 14.34 1.06 5.25
N THR A 288 13.11 1.55 5.29
CA THR A 288 11.92 0.83 4.85
C THR A 288 11.18 1.57 3.74
N ASN A 289 10.43 0.80 2.95
CA ASN A 289 9.45 1.33 2.00
C ASN A 289 8.06 1.31 2.62
N GLN A 290 7.36 2.43 2.56
CA GLN A 290 6.03 2.60 3.16
C GLN A 290 5.11 3.33 2.20
N ASN A 291 3.82 3.03 2.33
CA ASN A 291 2.76 3.59 1.49
C ASN A 291 1.43 3.55 2.26
N ASP A 292 1.35 4.30 3.35
CA ASP A 292 0.22 4.26 4.28
C ASP A 292 -0.23 5.65 4.73
N LEU A 293 -1.55 5.77 4.93
CA LEU A 293 -2.22 7.00 5.40
C LEU A 293 -2.82 6.85 6.79
N TYR A 294 -2.89 5.63 7.31
CA TYR A 294 -3.40 5.35 8.64
C TYR A 294 -2.26 4.80 9.50
N ALA A 295 -2.47 4.81 10.81
CA ALA A 295 -1.52 4.29 11.77
C ALA A 295 -2.24 3.84 13.03
N LEU A 296 -1.62 2.92 13.77
CA LEU A 296 -2.09 2.52 15.10
C LEU A 296 -1.83 3.61 16.13
N ASP A 297 -2.84 3.94 16.93
CA ASP A 297 -2.70 4.83 18.07
C ASP A 297 -1.94 4.13 19.21
N ILE A 298 -0.76 4.66 19.55
CA ILE A 298 0.15 4.07 20.53
C ILE A 298 -0.47 3.90 21.92
N GLU A 299 -1.31 4.86 22.34
CA GLU A 299 -1.96 4.84 23.64
C GLU A 299 -3.05 3.76 23.72
N SER A 300 -3.81 3.56 22.64
CA SER A 300 -4.82 2.52 22.55
C SER A 300 -4.26 1.10 22.63
N LEU A 301 -2.97 0.89 22.33
CA LEU A 301 -2.33 -0.42 22.39
C LEU A 301 -2.12 -0.94 23.81
N LYS A 302 -2.02 -0.07 24.82
CA LYS A 302 -1.62 -0.43 26.20
C LYS A 302 -2.47 -1.54 26.85
N ASN A 303 -3.75 -1.64 26.49
CA ASN A 303 -4.68 -2.61 27.09
C ASN A 303 -5.04 -3.77 26.17
N THR A 304 -4.36 -3.90 25.03
CA THR A 304 -4.68 -4.91 24.02
C THR A 304 -3.96 -6.24 24.24
N GLY A 305 -2.84 -6.21 24.98
CA GLY A 305 -1.91 -7.33 25.08
C GLY A 305 -0.95 -7.47 23.89
N LEU A 306 -0.99 -6.54 22.92
CA LEU A 306 0.01 -6.43 21.87
C LEU A 306 1.26 -5.73 22.39
N GLU A 307 2.42 -6.29 22.10
CA GLU A 307 3.71 -5.64 22.33
C GLU A 307 4.14 -4.88 21.08
N ILE A 308 4.58 -3.62 21.23
CA ILE A 308 5.20 -2.87 20.14
C ILE A 308 6.60 -3.44 19.90
N THR A 309 6.93 -3.68 18.64
CA THR A 309 8.21 -4.28 18.21
C THR A 309 9.07 -3.33 17.41
N HIS A 310 8.43 -2.43 16.65
CA HIS A 310 9.10 -1.46 15.81
C HIS A 310 8.43 -0.10 15.93
N VAL A 311 9.22 0.96 15.79
CA VAL A 311 8.73 2.35 15.78
C VAL A 311 9.43 3.15 14.69
N ASN A 312 8.70 4.06 14.07
CA ASN A 312 9.27 5.02 13.13
C ASN A 312 10.19 5.97 13.91
N VAL A 313 11.40 6.21 13.42
CA VAL A 313 12.38 7.07 14.10
C VAL A 313 12.01 8.56 13.98
N LEU A 314 11.24 8.94 12.96
CA LEU A 314 10.90 10.34 12.68
C LEU A 314 9.80 10.87 13.60
N ASP A 315 8.80 10.05 13.91
CA ASP A 315 7.60 10.49 14.67
C ASP A 315 7.16 9.54 15.80
N GLY A 316 7.81 8.38 15.94
CA GLY A 316 7.51 7.42 17.00
C GLY A 316 6.25 6.59 16.78
N ILE A 317 5.63 6.65 15.60
CA ILE A 317 4.47 5.82 15.26
C ILE A 317 4.84 4.33 15.32
N PRO A 318 3.95 3.44 15.83
CA PRO A 318 4.19 2.00 15.81
C PRO A 318 4.26 1.42 14.40
N GLU A 319 5.37 0.73 14.11
CA GLU A 319 5.70 0.13 12.80
C GLU A 319 5.72 -1.39 12.83
N GLY A 320 5.46 -1.96 14.02
CA GLY A 320 5.38 -3.39 14.21
C GLY A 320 4.81 -3.73 15.58
N ILE A 321 4.04 -4.82 15.63
CA ILE A 321 3.39 -5.34 16.83
C ILE A 321 3.48 -6.87 16.90
N GLU A 322 3.36 -7.43 18.10
CA GLU A 322 3.29 -8.89 18.28
C GLU A 322 2.39 -9.32 19.43
N ASP A 323 1.84 -10.53 19.31
CA ASP A 323 1.29 -11.32 20.42
C ASP A 323 1.94 -12.71 20.38
N VAL A 324 2.90 -12.91 21.29
CA VAL A 324 3.66 -14.17 21.40
C VAL A 324 2.77 -15.35 21.80
N LYS A 325 1.75 -15.12 22.63
CA LYS A 325 0.85 -16.18 23.12
C LYS A 325 0.04 -16.78 21.98
N ASN A 326 -0.41 -15.93 21.05
CA ASN A 326 -1.25 -16.31 19.92
C ASN A 326 -0.49 -16.47 18.60
N SER A 327 0.86 -16.44 18.63
CA SER A 327 1.72 -16.53 17.44
C SER A 327 1.38 -15.49 16.35
N ILE A 328 1.12 -14.25 16.76
CA ILE A 328 0.81 -13.14 15.84
C ILE A 328 1.98 -12.18 15.78
N ILE A 329 2.34 -11.77 14.56
CA ILE A 329 3.30 -10.70 14.28
C ILE A 329 2.73 -9.81 13.19
N ALA A 330 3.04 -8.52 13.22
CA ALA A 330 2.71 -7.62 12.13
C ALA A 330 3.73 -6.48 12.01
N ILE A 331 3.86 -5.95 10.79
CA ILE A 331 4.66 -4.77 10.45
C ILE A 331 3.85 -3.85 9.54
N GLN A 332 4.10 -2.54 9.61
CA GLN A 332 3.38 -1.56 8.79
C GLN A 332 4.03 -1.40 7.41
N TYR A 333 5.36 -1.47 7.34
CA TYR A 333 6.12 -1.22 6.12
C TYR A 333 6.17 -2.44 5.18
N ASN A 334 6.45 -2.20 3.90
CA ASN A 334 6.65 -3.27 2.92
C ASN A 334 8.07 -3.86 3.06
N PRO A 335 8.20 -5.16 3.42
CA PRO A 335 9.50 -5.79 3.59
C PRO A 335 10.22 -6.14 2.27
N SER A 336 9.58 -5.98 1.09
CA SER A 336 10.13 -6.44 -0.19
C SER A 336 11.35 -5.67 -0.71
N ASP A 337 11.61 -4.47 -0.18
CA ASP A 337 12.54 -3.52 -0.79
C ASP A 337 13.78 -3.23 0.08
N VAL A 338 13.96 -4.00 1.17
CA VAL A 338 15.14 -3.91 2.02
C VAL A 338 16.28 -4.72 1.39
N VAL A 339 17.34 -4.00 0.99
CA VAL A 339 18.50 -4.52 0.23
C VAL A 339 19.28 -5.62 0.99
N GLU A 340 19.18 -5.68 2.31
CA GLU A 340 19.80 -6.73 3.11
C GLU A 340 18.88 -7.95 3.26
N LYS A 341 19.36 -9.06 2.67
CA LYS A 341 18.71 -10.36 2.41
C LYS A 341 18.26 -11.20 3.63
N ASP A 342 17.86 -10.58 4.72
CA ASP A 342 17.18 -11.31 5.79
C ASP A 342 15.71 -10.89 5.79
N GLU A 343 14.87 -11.68 5.12
CA GLU A 343 13.40 -11.66 5.16
C GLU A 343 12.92 -11.91 6.60
N PHE A 344 13.23 -11.02 7.54
CA PHE A 344 13.18 -11.27 8.99
C PHE A 344 11.77 -11.61 9.43
N VAL A 345 10.78 -10.85 8.94
CA VAL A 345 9.38 -11.07 9.31
C VAL A 345 8.82 -12.38 8.75
N PHE A 346 9.17 -12.75 7.51
CA PHE A 346 8.69 -13.99 6.88
C PHE A 346 9.42 -15.23 7.42
N ASN A 347 10.72 -15.16 7.67
CA ASN A 347 11.47 -16.21 8.36
C ASN A 347 11.00 -16.39 9.81
N ARG A 348 10.64 -15.29 10.48
CA ARG A 348 10.01 -15.34 11.79
C ARG A 348 8.63 -15.98 11.71
N PHE A 349 7.85 -15.67 10.67
CA PHE A 349 6.54 -16.27 10.43
C PHE A 349 6.64 -17.79 10.19
N THR A 350 7.56 -18.25 9.34
CA THR A 350 7.80 -19.70 9.13
C THR A 350 8.29 -20.38 10.40
N SER A 351 9.11 -19.72 11.20
CA SER A 351 9.53 -20.21 12.52
C SER A 351 8.34 -20.38 13.49
N LEU A 352 7.38 -19.45 13.47
CA LEU A 352 6.14 -19.56 14.23
C LEU A 352 5.28 -20.73 13.73
N MET A 353 5.13 -20.90 12.41
CA MET A 353 4.43 -22.04 11.80
C MET A 353 5.04 -23.38 12.21
N LYS A 354 6.37 -23.51 12.15
CA LYS A 354 7.09 -24.72 12.57
C LYS A 354 6.86 -25.04 14.05
N LYS A 355 6.94 -24.04 14.93
CA LYS A 355 6.71 -24.21 16.37
C LYS A 355 5.25 -24.54 16.70
N PHE A 356 4.31 -23.97 15.95
CA PHE A 356 2.89 -24.19 16.16
C PHE A 356 2.46 -25.60 15.73
N GLY A 357 2.92 -26.08 14.57
CA GLY A 357 2.60 -27.42 14.08
C GLY A 357 3.34 -28.58 14.77
N GLY A 358 4.34 -28.27 15.61
CA GLY A 358 5.00 -29.24 16.49
C GLY A 358 4.36 -29.35 17.89
N LYS A 359 3.33 -28.55 18.19
CA LYS A 359 2.41 -28.77 19.32
C LYS A 359 1.33 -29.76 18.91
#